data_AF-A0A8A1S1F1-F1
#
_entry.id   AF-A0A8A1S1F1-F1
#
_cell.length_a   1.000
_cell.length_b   1.000
_cell.length_c   1.000
_cell.angle_alpha   90.00
_cell.angle_beta   90.00
_cell.angle_gamma   90.00
#
_symmetry.space_group_name_H-M   'P 1'
#
loop_
_entity.id
_entity.type
_entity.pdbx_description
1 polymer ?
#
loop_
_entity_poly.entity_id
_entity_poly.type
_entity_poly.pdbx_seq_one_letter_code
_entity_poly.pdbx_strand_id
1 'polypeptide(L)'
;WKVDTEDPANAELLKTLPEELYDVPADSLTATPVFDGATNHEIERLLASSRPNRDGDVLVNEHGKATLFDGRSGEPYKYPISVGYMYMLKLHHLVDEKIHARSTGPYSMITQQPLGGKAQFGGQRFGEM
;
A
#
# COMPACT_ATOMS: atom_id res chain seq x y z
N TRP A 1 -16.48 -9.20 5.54
CA TRP A 1 -16.27 -10.50 6.24
C TRP A 1 -17.63 -11.03 6.65
N LYS A 2 -17.71 -12.28 7.10
CA LYS A 2 -18.93 -12.82 7.72
C LYS A 2 -18.52 -13.57 8.99
N VAL A 3 -18.77 -12.96 10.14
CA VAL A 3 -18.39 -13.52 11.44
C VAL A 3 -19.34 -14.67 11.77
N ASP A 4 -18.77 -15.81 12.16
CA ASP A 4 -19.55 -16.90 12.74
C ASP A 4 -19.81 -16.59 14.22
N THR A 5 -21.08 -16.41 14.56
CA THR A 5 -21.53 -16.10 15.93
C THR A 5 -21.51 -17.32 16.85
N GLU A 6 -21.42 -18.52 16.30
CA GLU A 6 -21.43 -19.78 17.06
C GLU A 6 -20.01 -20.25 17.43
N ASP A 7 -18.97 -19.68 16.80
CA ASP A 7 -17.58 -20.03 17.08
C ASP A 7 -17.11 -19.44 18.42
N PRO A 8 -16.69 -20.26 19.41
CA PRO A 8 -16.17 -19.77 20.68
C PRO A 8 -14.93 -18.89 20.54
N ALA A 9 -14.15 -19.02 19.47
CA ALA A 9 -12.98 -18.17 19.21
C ALA A 9 -13.37 -16.71 18.92
N ASN A 10 -14.60 -16.45 18.47
CA ASN A 10 -15.13 -15.12 18.19
C ASN A 10 -15.83 -14.49 19.41
N ALA A 11 -15.97 -15.19 20.53
CA ALA A 11 -16.73 -14.71 21.70
C ALA A 11 -16.21 -13.38 22.27
N GLU A 12 -14.91 -13.11 22.17
CA GLU A 12 -14.34 -11.82 22.56
C GLU A 12 -14.60 -10.72 21.53
N LEU A 13 -14.51 -11.05 20.24
CA LEU A 13 -14.84 -10.14 19.14
C LEU A 13 -16.31 -9.69 19.20
N LEU A 14 -17.23 -10.61 19.48
CA LEU A 14 -18.67 -10.33 19.54
C LEU A 14 -19.05 -9.36 20.67
N LYS A 15 -18.21 -9.21 21.71
CA LYS A 15 -18.44 -8.24 22.79
C LYS A 15 -18.13 -6.81 22.38
N THR A 16 -17.18 -6.63 21.46
CA THR A 16 -16.71 -5.30 21.03
C THR A 16 -17.31 -4.89 19.69
N LEU A 17 -17.54 -5.85 18.80
CA LEU A 17 -18.07 -5.62 17.46
C LEU A 17 -19.60 -5.39 17.51
N PRO A 18 -20.11 -4.26 16.98
CA PRO A 18 -21.54 -4.04 16.79
C PRO A 18 -22.17 -5.11 15.89
N GLU A 19 -23.42 -5.48 16.17
CA GLU A 19 -24.17 -6.50 15.39
C GLU A 19 -24.27 -6.15 13.90
N GLU A 20 -24.31 -4.86 13.56
CA GLU A 20 -24.34 -4.36 12.18
C GLU A 20 -23.08 -4.75 11.38
N LEU A 21 -21.96 -5.02 12.05
CA LEU A 21 -20.68 -5.36 11.42
C LEU A 21 -20.44 -6.87 11.37
N TYR A 22 -21.41 -7.72 11.71
CA TYR A 22 -21.24 -9.18 11.66
C TYR A 22 -21.18 -9.69 10.22
N ASP A 23 -21.97 -9.11 9.31
CA ASP A 23 -21.96 -9.41 7.88
C ASP A 23 -21.77 -8.12 7.07
N VAL A 24 -20.56 -7.96 6.54
CA VAL A 24 -20.19 -6.79 5.75
C VAL A 24 -19.83 -7.24 4.33
N PRO A 25 -20.41 -6.60 3.29
CA PRO A 25 -20.09 -6.94 1.90
C PRO A 25 -18.63 -6.62 1.57
N ALA A 26 -18.11 -7.25 0.51
CA ALA A 26 -16.80 -6.92 -0.03
C ALA A 26 -16.75 -5.43 -0.45
N ASP A 27 -15.54 -4.86 -0.47
CA ASP A 27 -15.27 -3.46 -0.86
C ASP A 27 -15.98 -2.38 -0.01
N SER A 28 -16.44 -2.75 1.18
CA SER A 28 -17.02 -1.79 2.13
C SER A 28 -15.96 -0.84 2.67
N LEU A 29 -16.32 0.44 2.79
CA LEU A 29 -15.47 1.44 3.42
C LEU A 29 -15.41 1.22 4.93
N THR A 30 -14.21 1.32 5.49
CA THR A 30 -13.95 1.20 6.93
C THR A 30 -13.32 2.48 7.46
N ALA A 31 -13.61 2.82 8.71
CA ALA A 31 -13.00 3.95 9.41
C ALA A 31 -12.40 3.47 10.74
N THR A 32 -11.14 3.85 10.99
CA THR A 32 -10.45 3.59 12.25
C THR A 32 -10.00 4.93 12.83
N PRO A 33 -10.67 5.44 13.90
CA PRO A 33 -10.24 6.64 14.62
C PRO A 33 -8.79 6.54 15.11
N VAL A 34 -8.14 7.69 15.28
CA VAL A 34 -6.71 7.75 15.65
C VAL A 34 -6.45 7.18 17.05
N PHE A 35 -7.35 7.39 18.00
CA PHE A 35 -7.17 7.02 19.42
C PHE A 35 -8.02 5.83 19.88
N ASP A 36 -8.96 5.39 19.05
CA ASP A 36 -9.89 4.29 19.35
C ASP A 36 -10.08 3.48 18.06
N GLY A 37 -9.01 2.81 17.65
CA GLY A 37 -8.94 2.03 16.42
C GLY A 37 -9.11 0.53 16.68
N ALA A 38 -9.19 -0.24 15.59
CA ALA A 38 -9.26 -1.69 15.67
C ALA A 38 -8.03 -2.28 16.39
N THR A 39 -8.27 -3.13 17.36
CA THR A 39 -7.23 -3.84 18.10
C THR A 39 -6.66 -5.01 17.29
N ASN A 40 -5.44 -5.46 17.62
CA ASN A 40 -4.82 -6.58 16.92
C ASN A 40 -5.67 -7.87 16.97
N HIS A 41 -6.31 -8.13 18.11
CA HIS A 41 -7.18 -9.30 18.28
C HIS A 41 -8.41 -9.20 17.36
N GLU A 42 -9.03 -8.03 17.26
CA GLU A 42 -10.16 -7.83 16.35
C GLU A 42 -9.75 -8.03 14.89
N ILE A 43 -8.59 -7.51 14.49
CA ILE A 43 -8.07 -7.68 13.13
C ILE A 43 -7.83 -9.16 12.82
N GLU A 44 -7.19 -9.90 13.72
CA GLU A 44 -6.90 -11.33 13.54
C GLU A 44 -8.19 -12.15 13.36
N ARG A 45 -9.19 -11.91 14.21
CA ARG A 45 -10.48 -12.61 14.13
C ARG A 45 -11.29 -12.24 12.89
N LEU A 46 -11.24 -10.98 12.48
CA LEU A 46 -11.88 -10.52 11.24
C LEU A 46 -11.20 -11.12 9.99
N LEU A 47 -9.88 -11.30 10.01
CA LEU A 47 -9.14 -11.98 8.94
C LEU A 47 -9.51 -13.47 8.85
N ALA A 48 -9.65 -14.16 9.98
CA ALA A 48 -10.12 -15.54 10.02
C ALA A 48 -11.55 -15.68 9.46
N SER A 49 -12.40 -14.67 9.64
CA SER A 49 -13.78 -14.61 9.14
C SER A 49 -13.91 -14.02 7.73
N SER A 50 -12.83 -14.04 6.94
CA SER A 50 -12.82 -13.49 5.58
C SER A 50 -13.79 -14.25 4.66
N ARG A 51 -14.40 -13.53 3.71
CA ARG A 51 -15.33 -14.14 2.76
C ARG A 51 -14.55 -14.89 1.68
N PRO A 52 -15.06 -16.02 1.19
CA PRO A 52 -14.49 -16.66 0.01
C PRO A 52 -14.67 -15.78 -1.23
N ASN A 53 -13.85 -16.03 -2.23
CA ASN A 53 -14.00 -15.44 -3.55
C ASN A 53 -15.23 -16.03 -4.29
N ARG A 54 -15.45 -15.62 -5.55
CA ARG A 54 -16.53 -16.14 -6.41
C ARG A 54 -16.54 -17.66 -6.53
N ASP A 55 -15.36 -18.28 -6.52
CA ASP A 55 -15.16 -19.70 -6.78
C ASP A 55 -15.23 -20.53 -5.48
N GLY A 56 -15.45 -19.89 -4.32
CA GLY A 56 -15.61 -20.52 -3.02
C GLY A 56 -14.32 -20.62 -2.20
N ASP A 57 -13.19 -20.11 -2.71
CA ASP A 57 -11.89 -20.24 -2.07
C ASP A 57 -11.59 -19.08 -1.13
N VAL A 58 -11.03 -19.40 0.03
CA VAL A 58 -10.43 -18.43 0.96
C VAL A 58 -8.94 -18.37 0.67
N LEU A 59 -8.48 -17.26 0.10
CA LEU A 59 -7.10 -17.13 -0.42
C LEU A 59 -6.09 -16.74 0.66
N VAL A 60 -6.55 -16.15 1.76
CA VAL A 60 -5.71 -15.58 2.82
C VAL A 60 -6.00 -16.30 4.12
N ASN A 61 -4.96 -16.69 4.84
CA ASN A 61 -5.09 -17.35 6.14
C ASN A 61 -5.40 -16.34 7.27
N GLU A 62 -5.64 -16.86 8.47
CA GLU A 62 -5.91 -16.07 9.68
C GLU A 62 -4.81 -15.03 10.02
N HIS A 63 -3.57 -15.28 9.56
CA HIS A 63 -2.44 -14.37 9.75
C HIS A 63 -2.27 -13.33 8.63
N GLY A 64 -3.23 -13.21 7.71
CA GLY A 64 -3.16 -12.26 6.60
C GLY A 64 -2.16 -12.64 5.50
N LYS A 65 -1.81 -13.93 5.38
CA LYS A 65 -0.84 -14.44 4.39
C LYS A 65 -1.49 -15.38 3.38
N ALA A 66 -0.98 -15.35 2.14
CA ALA A 66 -1.40 -16.23 1.05
C ALA A 66 -0.20 -16.94 0.41
N THR A 67 -0.45 -18.07 -0.24
CA THR A 67 0.55 -18.73 -1.09
C THR A 67 0.60 -18.03 -2.44
N LEU A 68 1.72 -17.39 -2.76
CA LEU A 68 1.92 -16.73 -4.04
C LEU A 68 2.69 -17.63 -5.01
N PHE A 69 2.54 -17.35 -6.29
CA PHE A 69 3.27 -17.98 -7.38
C PHE A 69 4.17 -16.95 -8.06
N ASP A 70 5.40 -17.34 -8.39
CA ASP A 70 6.31 -16.49 -9.13
C ASP A 70 5.85 -16.36 -10.58
N GLY A 71 5.52 -15.14 -11.01
CA GLY A 71 5.07 -14.86 -12.38
C GLY A 71 6.12 -15.06 -13.48
N ARG A 72 7.40 -15.27 -13.12
CA ARG A 72 8.46 -15.58 -14.09
C ARG A 72 8.66 -17.08 -14.31
N SER A 73 8.64 -17.87 -13.23
CA SER A 73 8.90 -19.32 -13.28
C SER A 73 7.64 -20.19 -13.25
N GLY A 74 6.56 -19.71 -12.61
CA GLY A 74 5.33 -20.45 -12.36
C GLY A 74 5.34 -21.29 -11.07
N GLU A 75 6.45 -21.33 -10.34
CA GLU A 75 6.57 -22.11 -9.10
C GLU A 75 5.94 -21.38 -7.89
N PRO A 76 5.36 -22.10 -6.91
CA PRO A 76 4.90 -21.50 -5.67
C PRO A 76 6.08 -21.06 -4.79
N TYR A 77 5.91 -19.95 -4.08
CA TYR A 77 6.88 -19.56 -3.05
C TYR A 77 6.88 -20.56 -1.89
N LYS A 78 8.08 -20.79 -1.32
CA LYS A 78 8.28 -21.74 -0.22
C LYS A 78 7.49 -21.40 1.06
N TYR A 79 7.20 -20.12 1.28
CA TYR A 79 6.53 -19.63 2.48
C TYR A 79 5.37 -18.71 2.09
N PRO A 80 4.29 -18.67 2.90
CA PRO A 80 3.19 -17.76 2.66
C PRO A 80 3.61 -16.31 2.91
N ILE A 81 3.10 -15.40 2.08
CA ILE A 81 3.48 -13.99 2.05
C ILE A 81 2.28 -13.14 2.45
N SER A 82 2.51 -12.09 3.25
CA SER A 82 1.45 -11.14 3.62
C SER A 82 0.96 -10.38 2.39
N VAL A 83 -0.36 -10.44 2.16
CA VAL A 83 -1.02 -9.78 1.03
C VAL A 83 -2.23 -9.01 1.51
N GLY A 84 -2.56 -7.93 0.82
CA GLY A 84 -3.70 -7.10 1.17
C GLY A 84 -3.74 -5.83 0.34
N TYR A 85 -4.66 -4.95 0.72
CA TYR A 85 -4.85 -3.66 0.07
C TYR A 85 -4.22 -2.55 0.91
N MET A 86 -3.39 -1.74 0.28
CA MET A 86 -2.78 -0.57 0.89
C MET A 86 -3.11 0.66 0.05
N TYR A 87 -3.55 1.72 0.72
CA TYR A 87 -3.78 3.01 0.06
C TYR A 87 -2.44 3.68 -0.25
N MET A 88 -2.15 3.91 -1.53
CA MET A 88 -0.92 4.53 -1.99
C MET A 88 -1.18 5.91 -2.58
N LEU A 89 -0.34 6.89 -2.22
CA LEU A 89 -0.38 8.23 -2.77
C LEU A 89 0.75 8.43 -3.79
N LYS A 90 0.43 9.02 -4.94
CA LYS A 90 1.43 9.47 -5.91
C LYS A 90 1.81 10.92 -5.60
N LEU A 91 3.08 11.14 -5.24
CA LEU A 91 3.60 12.48 -4.96
C LEU A 91 3.88 13.25 -6.26
N HIS A 92 3.91 14.58 -6.16
CA HIS A 92 4.16 15.47 -7.30
C HIS A 92 5.60 15.41 -7.84
N HIS A 93 6.52 14.74 -7.15
CA HIS A 93 7.93 14.66 -7.55
C HIS A 93 8.16 13.69 -8.71
N LEU A 94 7.69 14.08 -9.89
CA LEU A 94 7.81 13.28 -11.10
C LEU A 94 9.23 13.33 -11.67
N VAL A 95 9.65 12.21 -12.27
CA VAL A 95 10.95 12.10 -12.95
C VAL A 95 11.03 13.11 -14.09
N ASP A 96 9.95 13.28 -14.84
CA ASP A 96 9.90 14.21 -15.99
C ASP A 96 10.17 15.66 -15.58
N GLU A 97 9.80 16.07 -14.36
CA GLU A 97 10.09 17.40 -13.84
C GLU A 97 11.57 17.54 -13.45
N LYS A 98 12.20 16.45 -13.02
CA LYS A 98 13.58 16.46 -12.50
C LYS A 98 14.64 16.10 -13.54
N ILE A 99 14.29 15.38 -14.60
CA ILE A 99 15.22 15.05 -15.67
C ILE A 99 15.61 16.33 -16.41
N HIS A 100 16.93 16.55 -16.50
CA HIS A 100 17.51 17.72 -17.14
C HIS A 100 18.92 17.41 -17.63
N ALA A 101 19.20 17.77 -18.88
CA ALA A 101 20.51 17.59 -19.50
C ALA A 101 20.79 18.75 -20.46
N ARG A 102 22.08 19.02 -20.68
CA ARG A 102 22.57 20.12 -21.51
C ARG A 102 23.88 19.72 -22.19
N SER A 103 23.99 19.99 -23.49
CA SER A 103 25.27 19.99 -24.22
C SER A 103 25.83 21.41 -24.38
N THR A 104 25.07 22.32 -25.00
CA THR A 104 25.36 23.75 -25.15
C THR A 104 24.15 24.60 -24.75
N GLY A 105 24.35 25.88 -24.40
CA GLY A 105 23.23 26.74 -24.00
C GLY A 105 23.66 28.18 -23.66
N PRO A 106 22.76 29.01 -23.13
CA PRO A 106 23.06 30.41 -22.82
C PRO A 106 24.06 30.57 -21.67
N TYR A 107 24.76 31.69 -21.69
CA TYR A 107 25.78 32.10 -20.72
C TYR A 107 25.40 33.44 -20.09
N SER A 108 25.83 33.66 -18.86
CA SER A 108 25.74 34.96 -18.21
C SER A 108 26.67 35.96 -18.88
N MET A 109 26.17 37.16 -19.20
CA MET A 109 26.98 38.24 -19.80
C MET A 109 28.12 38.69 -18.88
N ILE A 110 27.95 38.58 -17.56
CA ILE A 110 28.91 39.10 -16.57
C ILE A 110 30.05 38.11 -16.36
N THR A 111 29.72 36.86 -16.04
CA THR A 111 30.71 35.84 -15.64
C THR A 111 31.12 34.90 -16.76
N GLN A 112 30.42 34.94 -17.90
CA GLN A 112 30.57 33.96 -18.99
C GLN A 112 30.43 32.50 -18.52
N GLN A 113 29.68 32.29 -17.43
CA GLN A 113 29.34 30.96 -16.93
C GLN A 113 27.98 30.51 -17.49
N PRO A 114 27.76 29.19 -17.70
CA PRO A 114 26.45 28.65 -18.02
C PRO A 114 25.37 29.12 -17.04
N LEU A 115 24.18 29.45 -17.53
CA LEU A 115 23.03 29.75 -16.66
C LEU A 115 22.65 28.54 -15.79
N GLY A 116 21.88 28.77 -14.71
CA GLY A 116 21.41 27.74 -13.79
C GLY A 116 19.91 27.45 -13.94
N GLY A 117 19.49 26.25 -13.53
CA GLY A 117 18.08 25.86 -13.48
C GLY A 117 17.52 25.31 -14.81
N LYS A 118 16.58 24.36 -14.70
CA LYS A 118 15.99 23.63 -15.84
C LYS A 118 15.34 24.56 -16.86
N ALA A 119 14.58 25.55 -16.40
CA ALA A 119 13.83 26.47 -17.27
C ALA A 119 14.72 27.31 -18.21
N GLN A 120 15.99 27.51 -17.87
CA GLN A 120 16.94 28.30 -18.65
C GLN A 120 17.91 27.42 -19.47
N PHE A 121 17.60 26.13 -19.60
CA PHE A 121 18.54 25.13 -20.09
C PHE A 121 19.89 25.21 -19.35
N GLY A 122 19.84 25.42 -18.03
CA GLY A 122 21.01 25.68 -17.22
C GLY A 122 21.95 24.49 -17.08
N GLY A 123 23.23 24.74 -16.81
CA GLY A 123 24.19 23.69 -16.46
C GLY A 123 24.01 23.24 -15.01
N GLN A 124 24.60 22.10 -14.66
CA GLN A 124 24.74 21.70 -13.27
C GLN A 124 25.88 22.49 -12.63
N ARG A 125 25.66 22.99 -11.41
CA ARG A 125 26.72 23.66 -10.65
C ARG A 125 27.71 22.60 -10.16
N PHE A 126 28.97 22.73 -10.58
CA PHE A 126 30.07 22.02 -9.93
C PHE A 126 30.42 22.77 -8.64
N GLY A 127 30.19 22.13 -7.50
CA GLY A 127 30.40 22.70 -6.17
C GLY A 127 31.87 22.73 -5.76
N GLU A 128 32.14 23.27 -4.58
CA GLU A 128 33.48 23.32 -3.98
C GLU A 128 33.90 21.98 -3.33
N MET A 129 32.92 21.26 -2.76
CA MET A 129 33.08 19.93 -2.14
C MET A 129 32.98 18.82 -3.18
#